data_AF-A0A9Q1LQ21-F1
#
_entry.id   AF-A0A9Q1LQ21-F1
#
_cell.length_a   1.000
_cell.length_b   1.000
_cell.length_c   1.000
_cell.angle_alpha   90.00
_cell.angle_beta   90.00
_cell.angle_gamma   90.00
#
_symmetry.space_group_name_H-M   'P 1'
#
loop_
_entity.id
_entity.type
_entity.pdbx_description
1 polymer ?
#
loop_
_entity_poly.entity_id
_entity_poly.type
_entity_poly.pdbx_seq_one_letter_code
_entity_poly.pdbx_strand_id
1 'polypeptide(L)'
;MDCDKEGKGGTATPIGESDSEIEHEPGEKDVSRQMSKSSLYTTEDEEEDETNNKIELGPQCTLKEQFEKDKDDESLRRWKEQLLGSVDINSVGESLDPDVKILSLEIKSPGRSDIVLPIPEDGNPNSPWFTLKEGSKYSLKFSFQVSNNIVTGLKYTNTVWKTGLKVDSTKQMIGAFSPQSEPYTHEMPEDTTPSGMFARGSYSARTKFLDDDNKCYLEINYTFDIKKEWQAT
;
A
#
# COMPACT_ATOMS: atom_id res chain seq x y z
N MET A 1 -28.46 84.76 -16.07
CA MET A 1 -29.68 84.01 -16.41
C MET A 1 -29.63 82.73 -15.58
N ASP A 2 -30.76 82.43 -14.98
CA ASP A 2 -30.93 81.93 -13.61
C ASP A 2 -30.95 80.41 -13.43
N CYS A 3 -30.63 80.02 -12.19
CA CYS A 3 -31.22 78.99 -11.32
C CYS A 3 -31.26 77.49 -11.70
N ASP A 4 -30.66 76.70 -10.80
CA ASP A 4 -31.22 75.57 -10.02
C ASP A 4 -32.46 74.82 -10.53
N LYS A 5 -32.40 73.48 -10.53
CA LYS A 5 -33.10 72.63 -9.53
C LYS A 5 -33.03 71.11 -9.79
N GLU A 6 -33.02 70.41 -8.66
CA GLU A 6 -33.24 68.98 -8.40
C GLU A 6 -34.57 68.42 -8.94
N GLY A 7 -34.69 67.09 -9.01
CA GLY A 7 -36.01 66.44 -9.09
C GLY A 7 -35.99 64.90 -9.17
N LYS A 8 -36.25 64.25 -8.03
CA LYS A 8 -36.54 62.81 -7.82
C LYS A 8 -37.89 62.36 -8.42
N GLY A 9 -38.02 61.04 -8.59
CA GLY A 9 -39.28 60.29 -8.49
C GLY A 9 -39.83 59.82 -9.84
N GLY A 10 -40.43 58.65 -9.99
CA GLY A 10 -40.83 57.63 -9.04
C GLY A 10 -41.36 56.41 -9.79
N THR A 11 -41.42 55.31 -9.05
CA THR A 11 -42.13 54.03 -9.27
C THR A 11 -43.55 54.16 -9.80
N ALA A 12 -43.96 53.24 -10.69
CA ALA A 12 -45.05 52.27 -10.42
C ALA A 12 -45.29 51.32 -11.61
N THR A 13 -45.33 50.03 -11.29
CA THR A 13 -45.68 48.84 -12.07
C THR A 13 -47.15 48.87 -12.56
N PRO A 14 -47.58 47.98 -13.48
CA PRO A 14 -48.29 46.80 -12.96
C PRO A 14 -48.15 45.49 -13.76
N ILE A 15 -48.59 44.47 -13.04
CA ILE A 15 -48.75 43.03 -13.27
C ILE A 15 -49.71 42.69 -14.43
N GLY A 16 -49.50 41.55 -15.06
CA GLY A 16 -50.50 40.84 -15.86
C GLY A 16 -50.01 39.45 -16.28
N GLU A 17 -50.48 38.42 -15.58
CA GLU A 17 -50.28 36.98 -15.88
C GLU A 17 -50.92 36.59 -17.22
N SER A 18 -50.30 35.64 -17.94
CA SER A 18 -51.04 34.57 -18.65
C SER A 18 -50.07 33.52 -19.20
N ASP A 19 -50.41 32.27 -18.89
CA ASP A 19 -49.77 31.03 -19.34
C ASP A 19 -49.70 30.90 -20.86
N SER A 20 -48.60 30.31 -21.34
CA SER A 20 -48.68 29.33 -22.43
C SER A 20 -47.50 28.36 -22.33
N GLU A 21 -47.84 27.12 -22.01
CA GLU A 21 -46.99 25.95 -22.16
C GLU A 21 -46.70 25.71 -23.65
N ILE A 22 -45.43 25.56 -24.03
CA ILE A 22 -45.02 24.70 -25.14
C ILE A 22 -43.71 24.01 -24.74
N GLU A 23 -43.79 22.70 -24.56
CA GLU A 23 -42.66 21.79 -24.40
C GLU A 23 -41.86 21.62 -25.72
N HIS A 24 -40.53 21.51 -25.61
CA HIS A 24 -39.70 20.41 -26.13
C HIS A 24 -38.20 20.82 -26.18
N GLU A 25 -37.44 20.43 -25.14
CA GLU A 25 -36.29 19.47 -25.17
C GLU A 25 -35.17 19.60 -26.24
N PRO A 26 -33.94 19.10 -25.99
CA PRO A 26 -32.83 19.92 -25.47
C PRO A 26 -31.55 19.81 -26.32
N GLY A 27 -30.53 20.62 -26.03
CA GLY A 27 -29.20 20.41 -26.60
C GLY A 27 -28.15 21.39 -26.09
N GLU A 28 -27.17 20.84 -25.37
CA GLU A 28 -25.85 21.41 -25.07
C GLU A 28 -25.79 22.49 -23.97
N LYS A 29 -25.45 22.04 -22.74
CA LYS A 29 -24.84 22.90 -21.73
C LYS A 29 -23.49 22.35 -21.32
N ASP A 30 -22.49 23.14 -21.67
CA ASP A 30 -21.16 23.25 -21.06
C ASP A 30 -21.23 23.10 -19.54
N VAL A 31 -20.52 22.12 -18.98
CA VAL A 31 -20.36 21.96 -17.53
C VAL A 31 -18.89 22.09 -17.18
N SER A 32 -18.56 23.29 -16.71
CA SER A 32 -17.30 23.66 -16.10
C SER A 32 -16.97 22.72 -14.92
N ARG A 33 -15.83 22.03 -15.03
CA ARG A 33 -15.36 21.09 -14.01
C ARG A 33 -14.64 21.86 -12.90
N GLN A 34 -15.37 22.26 -11.86
CA GLN A 34 -14.78 22.83 -10.65
C GLN A 34 -13.95 21.76 -9.92
N MET A 35 -12.64 22.02 -9.80
CA MET A 35 -11.70 21.27 -8.97
C MET A 35 -11.95 21.60 -7.49
N SER A 36 -12.40 20.62 -6.69
CA SER A 36 -12.35 20.74 -5.24
C SER A 36 -11.05 20.12 -4.72
N LYS A 37 -10.11 20.99 -4.32
CA LYS A 37 -9.00 20.63 -3.44
C LYS A 37 -9.59 20.35 -2.05
N SER A 38 -9.59 19.09 -1.63
CA SER A 38 -9.75 18.75 -0.22
C SER A 38 -8.36 18.47 0.35
N SER A 39 -7.83 19.42 1.11
CA SER A 39 -6.72 19.17 2.03
C SER A 39 -7.30 18.51 3.28
N LEU A 40 -7.02 17.23 3.46
CA LEU A 40 -7.32 16.53 4.71
C LEU A 40 -6.00 16.37 5.47
N TYR A 41 -5.89 17.10 6.58
CA TYR A 41 -4.98 16.77 7.66
C TYR A 41 -5.58 15.55 8.37
N THR A 42 -4.89 14.41 8.33
CA THR A 42 -5.29 13.19 9.03
C THR A 42 -4.78 13.26 10.46
N THR A 43 -5.70 13.43 11.42
CA THR A 43 -5.48 13.02 12.82
C THR A 43 -6.19 11.69 13.01
N GLU A 44 -5.39 10.66 13.30
CA GLU A 44 -5.66 9.54 14.21
C GLU A 44 -7.06 8.91 14.15
N ASP A 45 -7.24 7.94 13.25
CA ASP A 45 -7.91 6.64 13.50
C ASP A 45 -7.82 5.76 12.24
N GLU A 46 -6.70 5.04 12.08
CA GLU A 46 -6.48 4.09 10.95
C GLU A 46 -7.07 2.69 11.21
N GLU A 47 -7.76 2.48 12.34
CA GLU A 47 -8.38 1.20 12.71
C GLU A 47 -9.86 1.11 12.30
N GLU A 48 -10.53 2.24 12.01
CA GLU A 48 -11.98 2.26 11.74
C GLU A 48 -12.33 2.00 10.26
N ASP A 49 -11.45 2.38 9.34
CA ASP A 49 -11.72 2.33 7.88
C ASP A 49 -11.55 0.93 7.24
N GLU A 50 -10.97 -0.06 7.96
CA GLU A 50 -10.82 -1.44 7.46
C GLU A 50 -12.09 -2.30 7.63
N THR A 51 -13.10 -1.82 8.37
CA THR A 51 -14.29 -2.64 8.70
C THR A 51 -15.33 -2.75 7.58
N ASN A 52 -15.40 -1.77 6.67
CA ASN A 52 -16.50 -1.69 5.69
C ASN A 52 -16.24 -2.37 4.33
N ASN A 53 -15.03 -2.88 4.06
CA ASN A 53 -14.68 -3.51 2.78
C ASN A 53 -13.95 -4.85 2.93
N LYS A 54 -14.24 -5.62 3.99
CA LYS A 54 -13.60 -6.93 4.18
C LYS A 54 -14.16 -7.93 3.15
N ILE A 55 -13.30 -8.38 2.25
CA ILE A 55 -13.61 -9.45 1.30
C ILE A 55 -13.94 -10.71 2.12
N GLU A 56 -15.10 -11.32 1.86
CA GLU A 56 -15.43 -12.61 2.45
C GLU A 56 -14.60 -13.70 1.77
N LEU A 57 -13.65 -14.27 2.52
CA LEU A 57 -12.83 -15.38 2.05
C LEU A 57 -13.64 -16.68 2.04
N GLY A 58 -13.40 -17.52 1.04
CA GLY A 58 -13.95 -18.87 0.99
C GLY A 58 -13.36 -19.78 2.07
N PRO A 59 -13.89 -20.99 2.27
CA PRO A 59 -13.35 -21.95 3.22
C PRO A 59 -11.90 -22.30 2.88
N GLN A 60 -11.02 -22.27 3.89
CA GLN A 60 -9.63 -22.67 3.76
C GLN A 60 -9.54 -24.15 3.39
N CYS A 61 -8.66 -24.50 2.46
CA CYS A 61 -8.35 -25.88 2.10
C CYS A 61 -6.84 -26.03 1.92
N THR A 62 -6.33 -27.24 2.19
CA THR A 62 -4.92 -27.52 1.93
C THR A 62 -4.68 -27.61 0.43
N LEU A 63 -3.48 -27.22 0.00
CA LEU A 63 -3.08 -27.38 -1.39
C LEU A 63 -3.21 -28.85 -1.85
N LYS A 64 -2.82 -29.80 -0.98
CA LYS A 64 -2.91 -31.24 -1.25
C LYS A 64 -4.35 -31.70 -1.49
N GLU A 65 -5.30 -31.29 -0.64
CA GLU A 65 -6.73 -31.60 -0.85
C GLU A 65 -7.25 -31.02 -2.16
N GLN A 66 -6.80 -29.82 -2.52
CA GLN A 66 -7.20 -29.19 -3.77
C GLN A 66 -6.72 -30.02 -4.97
N PHE A 67 -5.47 -30.49 -4.97
CA PHE A 67 -4.95 -31.35 -6.03
C PHE A 67 -5.66 -32.71 -6.10
N GLU A 68 -5.98 -33.32 -4.96
CA GLU A 68 -6.67 -34.60 -4.90
C GLU A 68 -8.11 -34.51 -5.44
N LYS A 69 -8.84 -33.42 -5.12
CA LYS A 69 -10.22 -33.20 -5.60
C LYS A 69 -10.32 -33.13 -7.12
N ASP A 70 -9.32 -32.52 -7.76
CA ASP A 70 -9.35 -32.23 -9.20
C ASP A 70 -8.45 -33.18 -10.01
N LYS A 71 -8.02 -34.31 -9.43
CA LYS A 71 -7.09 -35.25 -10.06
C LYS A 71 -7.62 -35.87 -11.37
N ASP A 72 -8.93 -36.01 -11.48
CA ASP A 72 -9.62 -36.63 -12.62
C ASP A 72 -10.04 -35.59 -13.68
N ASP A 73 -9.81 -34.29 -13.43
CA ASP A 73 -10.11 -33.20 -14.36
C ASP A 73 -8.81 -32.70 -15.03
N GLU A 74 -8.62 -33.06 -16.30
CA GLU A 74 -7.44 -32.65 -17.07
C GLU A 74 -7.31 -31.13 -17.20
N SER A 75 -8.44 -30.42 -17.33
CA SER A 75 -8.45 -28.97 -17.54
C SER A 75 -8.02 -28.22 -16.29
N LEU A 76 -8.53 -28.62 -15.12
CA LEU A 76 -8.15 -28.04 -13.83
C LEU A 76 -6.70 -28.37 -13.46
N ARG A 77 -6.23 -29.57 -13.78
CA ARG A 77 -4.82 -29.93 -13.59
C ARG A 77 -3.87 -29.07 -14.41
N ARG A 78 -4.14 -28.93 -15.70
CA ARG A 78 -3.35 -28.06 -16.61
C ARG A 78 -3.35 -26.61 -16.13
N TRP A 79 -4.50 -26.11 -15.68
CA TRP A 79 -4.64 -24.76 -15.14
C TRP A 79 -3.83 -24.56 -13.86
N LYS A 80 -3.86 -25.50 -12.91
CA LYS A 80 -3.06 -25.45 -11.68
C LYS A 80 -1.57 -25.52 -11.95
N GLU A 81 -1.14 -26.40 -12.86
CA GLU A 81 0.26 -26.48 -13.28
C GLU A 81 0.75 -25.15 -13.86
N GLN A 82 -0.11 -24.44 -14.62
CA GLN A 82 0.23 -23.13 -15.16
C GLN A 82 0.31 -22.04 -14.08
N LEU A 83 -0.54 -22.08 -13.06
CA LEU A 83 -0.55 -21.07 -11.98
C LEU A 83 0.54 -21.28 -10.94
N LEU A 84 0.68 -22.52 -10.47
CA LEU A 84 1.56 -22.86 -9.36
C LEU A 84 2.97 -23.19 -9.86
N GLY A 85 3.12 -23.48 -11.15
CA GLY A 85 4.38 -23.97 -11.71
C GLY A 85 4.68 -25.39 -11.22
N SER A 86 5.97 -25.69 -11.04
CA SER A 86 6.43 -27.01 -10.58
C SER A 86 6.45 -27.11 -9.06
N VAL A 87 5.30 -26.86 -8.40
CA VAL A 87 5.16 -27.15 -6.96
C VAL A 87 5.27 -28.66 -6.77
N ASP A 88 6.27 -29.11 -6.01
CA ASP A 88 6.34 -30.51 -5.60
C ASP A 88 5.33 -30.76 -4.48
N ILE A 89 4.15 -31.25 -4.85
CA ILE A 89 3.05 -31.58 -3.94
C ILE A 89 3.51 -32.53 -2.82
N ASN A 90 4.52 -33.37 -3.05
CA ASN A 90 5.03 -34.28 -2.02
C ASN A 90 5.85 -33.54 -0.94
N SER A 91 6.42 -32.39 -1.28
CA SER A 91 7.13 -31.51 -0.35
C SER A 91 6.21 -30.55 0.40
N VAL A 92 4.98 -30.39 -0.08
CA VAL A 92 3.96 -29.53 0.55
C VAL A 92 3.38 -30.27 1.77
N GLY A 93 3.49 -29.64 2.94
CA GLY A 93 2.95 -30.17 4.18
C GLY A 93 1.42 -30.34 4.15
N GLU A 94 0.88 -31.12 5.09
CA GLU A 94 -0.57 -31.28 5.27
C GLU A 94 -1.19 -30.16 6.13
N SER A 95 -0.42 -29.11 6.41
CA SER A 95 -0.86 -27.97 7.20
C SER A 95 -1.81 -27.10 6.38
N LEU A 96 -2.94 -26.74 6.98
CA LEU A 96 -3.85 -25.72 6.43
C LEU A 96 -3.18 -24.35 6.38
N ASP A 97 -2.35 -24.06 7.38
CA ASP A 97 -1.72 -22.75 7.49
C ASP A 97 -0.46 -22.67 6.62
N PRO A 98 -0.36 -21.63 5.76
CA PRO A 98 0.88 -21.33 5.06
C PRO A 98 1.96 -20.89 6.04
N ASP A 99 3.22 -21.04 5.65
CA ASP A 99 4.35 -20.50 6.40
C ASP A 99 5.19 -19.61 5.49
N VAL A 100 5.52 -18.41 5.94
CA VAL A 100 6.30 -17.43 5.19
C VAL A 100 7.51 -17.02 6.02
N LYS A 101 8.70 -17.34 5.53
CA LYS A 101 9.96 -16.95 6.15
C LYS A 101 10.57 -15.79 5.38
N ILE A 102 10.57 -14.60 5.97
CA ILE A 102 11.28 -13.44 5.41
C ILE A 102 12.78 -13.64 5.67
N LEU A 103 13.58 -13.66 4.60
CA LEU A 103 15.00 -14.00 4.64
C LEU A 103 15.89 -12.75 4.73
N SER A 104 15.61 -11.76 3.90
CA SER A 104 16.43 -10.55 3.83
C SER A 104 15.65 -9.33 3.33
N LEU A 105 16.16 -8.16 3.69
CA LEU A 105 15.84 -6.87 3.11
C LEU A 105 17.06 -6.35 2.34
N GLU A 106 16.87 -6.02 1.07
CA GLU A 106 17.84 -5.31 0.24
C GLU A 106 17.35 -3.88 0.01
N ILE A 107 18.22 -2.90 0.26
CA ILE A 107 17.95 -1.50 -0.06
C ILE A 107 18.74 -1.14 -1.30
N LYS A 108 18.02 -0.89 -2.39
CA LYS A 108 18.60 -0.55 -3.68
C LYS A 108 18.57 0.95 -3.84
N SER A 109 19.66 1.53 -4.32
CA SER A 109 19.73 2.97 -4.61
C SER A 109 20.58 3.21 -5.85
N PRO A 110 20.13 4.03 -6.81
CA PRO A 110 20.85 4.24 -8.06
C PRO A 110 22.29 4.71 -7.83
N GLY A 111 23.24 4.08 -8.52
CA GLY A 111 24.65 4.50 -8.52
C GLY A 111 25.48 4.00 -7.33
N ARG A 112 24.98 3.04 -6.54
CA ARG A 112 25.74 2.35 -5.49
C ARG A 112 25.35 0.87 -5.40
N SER A 113 26.18 0.10 -4.72
CA SER A 113 25.84 -1.28 -4.36
C SER A 113 24.68 -1.31 -3.36
N ASP A 114 23.87 -2.36 -3.49
CA ASP A 114 22.72 -2.62 -2.63
C ASP A 114 23.18 -2.87 -1.18
N ILE A 115 22.39 -2.39 -0.22
CA ILE A 115 22.60 -2.70 1.20
C ILE A 115 21.80 -3.97 1.49
N VAL A 116 22.50 -5.08 1.76
CA VAL A 116 21.86 -6.38 2.05
C VAL A 116 21.80 -6.58 3.57
N LEU A 117 20.60 -6.73 4.09
CA LEU A 117 20.31 -6.88 5.52
C LEU A 117 19.59 -8.22 5.76
N PRO A 118 20.29 -9.25 6.28
CA PRO A 118 19.62 -10.48 6.68
C PRO A 118 18.67 -10.21 7.86
N ILE A 119 17.51 -10.89 7.89
CA ILE A 119 16.58 -10.79 9.01
C ILE A 119 17.16 -11.58 10.20
N PRO A 120 17.36 -10.96 11.38
CA PRO A 120 17.85 -11.67 12.57
C PRO A 120 16.87 -12.75 13.05
N GLU A 121 17.39 -13.90 13.48
CA GLU A 121 16.55 -14.99 14.01
C GLU A 121 15.85 -14.62 15.32
N ASP A 122 16.46 -13.76 16.12
CA ASP A 122 15.89 -13.22 17.36
C ASP A 122 14.93 -12.05 17.12
N GLY A 123 14.75 -11.64 15.86
CA GLY A 123 13.89 -10.52 15.44
C GLY A 123 14.42 -9.14 15.83
N ASN A 124 15.63 -9.03 16.38
CA ASN A 124 16.15 -7.78 16.93
C ASN A 124 17.43 -7.33 16.19
N PRO A 125 17.30 -6.44 15.19
CA PRO A 125 18.47 -5.92 14.51
C PRO A 125 19.27 -4.98 15.40
N ASN A 126 20.58 -4.92 15.14
CA ASN A 126 21.46 -3.93 15.76
C ASN A 126 21.00 -2.51 15.42
N SER A 127 21.17 -1.57 16.35
CA SER A 127 20.77 -0.17 16.18
C SER A 127 22.00 0.72 15.90
N PRO A 128 21.99 1.56 14.84
CA PRO A 128 21.01 1.59 13.75
C PRO A 128 21.20 0.41 12.80
N TRP A 129 20.10 -0.12 12.26
CA TRP A 129 20.14 -1.29 11.36
C TRP A 129 20.77 -0.93 10.02
N PHE A 130 20.51 0.28 9.53
CA PHE A 130 21.14 0.83 8.35
C PHE A 130 21.18 2.38 8.38
N THR A 131 21.84 2.97 7.38
CA THR A 131 21.90 4.42 7.19
C THR A 131 21.63 4.77 5.73
N LEU A 132 20.75 5.73 5.51
CA LEU A 132 20.44 6.28 4.20
C LEU A 132 21.02 7.69 4.03
N LYS A 133 21.37 8.04 2.79
CA LYS A 133 21.69 9.43 2.43
C LYS A 133 20.40 10.19 2.19
N GLU A 134 20.32 11.41 2.73
CA GLU A 134 19.18 12.30 2.50
C GLU A 134 18.96 12.64 1.02
N GLY A 135 17.71 12.82 0.60
CA GLY A 135 17.37 13.17 -0.78
C GLY A 135 17.75 12.10 -1.82
N SER A 136 18.11 10.89 -1.37
CA SER A 136 18.40 9.77 -2.25
C SER A 136 17.15 8.96 -2.55
N LYS A 137 17.05 8.51 -3.81
CA LYS A 137 16.07 7.52 -4.26
C LYS A 137 16.46 6.14 -3.75
N TYR A 138 15.49 5.37 -3.30
CA TYR A 138 15.68 4.01 -2.85
C TYR A 138 14.46 3.13 -3.15
N SER A 139 14.66 1.83 -3.27
CA SER A 139 13.60 0.82 -3.23
C SER A 139 13.96 -0.24 -2.21
N LEU A 140 12.94 -0.83 -1.58
CA LEU A 140 13.09 -1.96 -0.67
C LEU A 140 12.77 -3.24 -1.44
N LYS A 141 13.68 -4.20 -1.43
CA LYS A 141 13.46 -5.51 -2.03
C LYS A 141 13.55 -6.58 -0.94
N PHE A 142 12.46 -7.29 -0.74
CA PHE A 142 12.39 -8.38 0.23
C PHE A 142 12.62 -9.72 -0.46
N SER A 143 13.37 -10.60 0.18
CA SER A 143 13.43 -12.02 -0.19
C SER A 143 12.75 -12.86 0.87
N PHE A 144 11.88 -13.77 0.46
CA PHE A 144 11.12 -14.62 1.38
C PHE A 144 10.80 -15.98 0.76
N GLN A 145 10.62 -16.98 1.61
CA GLN A 145 10.26 -18.33 1.22
C GLN A 145 8.87 -18.68 1.73
N VAL A 146 8.09 -19.37 0.90
CA VAL A 146 6.75 -19.85 1.26
C VAL A 146 6.76 -21.37 1.33
N SER A 147 6.15 -21.91 2.38
CA SER A 147 6.08 -23.33 2.70
C SER A 147 4.66 -23.74 3.10
N ASN A 148 4.40 -25.05 3.16
CA ASN A 148 3.16 -25.68 3.64
C ASN A 148 1.89 -25.46 2.81
N ASN A 149 1.49 -24.21 2.53
CA ASN A 149 0.29 -23.92 1.75
C ASN A 149 0.48 -22.61 0.96
N ILE A 150 -0.48 -22.26 0.11
CA ILE A 150 -0.51 -20.95 -0.56
C ILE A 150 -0.79 -19.88 0.50
N VAL A 151 0.06 -18.84 0.54
CA VAL A 151 -0.27 -17.62 1.28
C VAL A 151 -1.07 -16.69 0.38
N THR A 152 -2.25 -16.26 0.83
CA THR A 152 -3.15 -15.37 0.10
C THR A 152 -3.16 -13.97 0.72
N GLY A 153 -3.03 -12.94 -0.12
CA GLY A 153 -3.08 -11.56 0.34
C GLY A 153 -1.94 -11.17 1.29
N LEU A 154 -0.74 -11.70 1.05
CA LEU A 154 0.46 -11.26 1.75
C LEU A 154 0.57 -9.74 1.62
N LYS A 155 0.66 -9.06 2.76
CA LYS A 155 0.57 -7.62 2.93
C LYS A 155 1.75 -7.16 3.76
N TYR A 156 2.43 -6.15 3.24
CA TYR A 156 3.47 -5.41 3.94
C TYR A 156 2.86 -4.19 4.62
N THR A 157 3.19 -3.98 5.89
CA THR A 157 2.93 -2.72 6.58
C THR A 157 4.23 -2.17 7.16
N ASN A 158 4.40 -0.87 7.08
CA ASN A 158 5.53 -0.17 7.66
C ASN A 158 5.10 1.16 8.22
N THR A 159 5.43 1.40 9.47
CA THR A 159 5.21 2.70 10.10
C THR A 159 6.54 3.25 10.53
N VAL A 160 6.79 4.52 10.25
CA VAL A 160 8.04 5.20 10.57
C VAL A 160 7.77 6.36 11.49
N TRP A 161 8.59 6.49 12.52
CA TRP A 161 8.56 7.58 13.49
C TRP A 161 9.88 8.32 13.55
N LYS A 162 9.78 9.61 13.85
CA LYS A 162 10.90 10.49 14.16
C LYS A 162 10.62 11.21 15.47
N THR A 163 11.51 11.05 16.45
CA THR A 163 11.35 11.67 17.79
C THR A 163 9.98 11.34 18.42
N GLY A 164 9.51 10.11 18.23
CA GLY A 164 8.21 9.64 18.73
C GLY A 164 6.99 10.05 17.90
N LEU A 165 7.13 10.94 16.91
CA LEU A 165 6.04 11.35 16.02
C LEU A 165 6.00 10.44 14.80
N LYS A 166 4.82 9.92 14.45
CA LYS A 166 4.60 9.16 13.21
C LYS A 166 4.80 10.10 12.02
N VAL A 167 5.73 9.76 11.12
CA VAL A 167 6.09 10.58 9.96
C VAL A 167 5.76 9.90 8.63
N ASP A 168 5.61 8.57 8.63
CA ASP A 168 5.18 7.81 7.46
C ASP A 168 4.39 6.55 7.86
N SER A 169 3.49 6.12 6.97
CA SER A 169 2.71 4.88 7.09
C SER A 169 2.48 4.31 5.71
N THR A 170 3.00 3.11 5.46
CA THR A 170 2.81 2.38 4.22
C THR A 170 2.08 1.07 4.50
N LYS A 171 1.02 0.80 3.75
CA LYS A 171 0.33 -0.50 3.68
C LYS A 171 0.26 -0.92 2.22
N GLN A 172 0.79 -2.09 1.87
CA GLN A 172 0.81 -2.58 0.49
C GLN A 172 0.48 -4.07 0.43
N MET A 173 -0.51 -4.45 -0.39
CA MET A 173 -0.74 -5.85 -0.76
C MET A 173 0.34 -6.26 -1.77
N ILE A 174 1.09 -7.30 -1.41
CA ILE A 174 2.19 -7.86 -2.20
C ILE A 174 1.63 -8.92 -3.17
N GLY A 175 0.71 -9.76 -2.69
CA GLY A 175 0.01 -10.73 -3.54
C GLY A 175 -0.20 -12.10 -2.88
N ALA A 176 -0.40 -13.12 -3.71
CA ALA A 176 -0.51 -14.51 -3.29
C ALA A 176 0.67 -15.32 -3.83
N PHE A 177 1.18 -16.24 -3.02
CA PHE A 177 2.41 -16.98 -3.32
C PHE A 177 2.24 -18.46 -2.98
N SER A 178 2.62 -19.33 -3.91
CA SER A 178 2.61 -20.78 -3.72
C SER A 178 3.87 -21.25 -2.98
N PRO A 179 3.80 -22.40 -2.30
CA PRO A 179 4.99 -22.96 -1.65
C PRO A 179 6.02 -23.42 -2.70
N GLN A 180 7.29 -23.02 -2.52
CA GLN A 180 8.39 -23.45 -3.37
C GLN A 180 9.74 -23.38 -2.63
N SER A 181 10.72 -24.14 -3.12
CA SER A 181 12.08 -24.17 -2.56
C SER A 181 12.87 -22.89 -2.82
N GLU A 182 12.69 -22.28 -3.99
CA GLU A 182 13.40 -21.07 -4.37
C GLU A 182 12.73 -19.83 -3.77
N PRO A 183 13.48 -18.92 -3.11
CA PRO A 183 12.90 -17.72 -2.53
C PRO A 183 12.26 -16.80 -3.57
N TYR A 184 11.10 -16.25 -3.22
CA TYR A 184 10.52 -15.13 -3.94
C TYR A 184 11.30 -13.85 -3.66
N THR A 185 11.18 -12.90 -4.59
CA THR A 185 11.61 -11.53 -4.37
C THR A 185 10.49 -10.56 -4.72
N HIS A 186 10.27 -9.56 -3.86
CA HIS A 186 9.34 -8.48 -4.15
C HIS A 186 10.04 -7.13 -3.92
N GLU A 187 10.05 -6.29 -4.95
CA GLU A 187 10.60 -4.94 -4.89
C GLU A 187 9.45 -3.93 -4.79
N MET A 188 9.49 -3.14 -3.72
CA MET A 188 8.55 -2.06 -3.45
C MET A 188 8.79 -0.90 -4.43
N PRO A 189 7.77 -0.06 -4.68
CA PRO A 189 7.94 1.16 -5.46
C PRO A 189 9.11 2.02 -4.95
N GLU A 190 9.77 2.71 -5.88
CA GLU A 190 10.83 3.66 -5.53
C GLU A 190 10.27 4.80 -4.69
N ASP A 191 11.00 5.16 -3.65
CA ASP A 191 10.72 6.29 -2.77
C ASP A 191 11.97 7.17 -2.62
N THR A 192 11.83 8.36 -2.03
CA THR A 192 12.92 9.32 -1.83
C THR A 192 13.01 9.73 -0.37
N THR A 193 14.19 9.53 0.22
CA THR A 193 14.46 9.95 1.60
C THR A 193 14.29 11.47 1.76
N PRO A 194 13.75 11.94 2.90
CA PRO A 194 13.62 13.36 3.16
C PRO A 194 15.01 14.04 3.23
N SER A 195 15.05 15.35 2.99
CA SER A 195 16.28 16.13 2.96
C SER A 195 16.23 17.40 3.80
N GLY A 196 17.39 17.88 4.21
CA GLY A 196 17.55 19.08 5.02
C GLY A 196 17.96 18.77 6.46
N MET A 197 18.42 19.81 7.15
CA MET A 197 18.98 19.67 8.51
C MET A 197 17.99 19.03 9.49
N PHE A 198 16.70 19.32 9.36
CA PHE A 198 15.64 18.74 10.18
C PHE A 198 15.19 17.35 9.75
N ALA A 199 15.54 16.89 8.54
CA ALA A 199 15.25 15.54 8.05
C ALA A 199 16.35 14.55 8.47
N ARG A 200 17.59 15.00 8.64
CA ARG A 200 18.67 14.15 9.14
C ARG A 200 18.38 13.70 10.59
N GLY A 201 18.99 12.59 10.99
CA GLY A 201 18.87 12.03 12.34
C GLY A 201 18.36 10.59 12.36
N SER A 202 18.00 10.12 13.55
CA SER A 202 17.55 8.76 13.80
C SER A 202 16.04 8.65 13.65
N TYR A 203 15.62 7.52 13.08
CA TYR A 203 14.25 7.12 12.86
C TYR A 203 14.03 5.75 13.49
N SER A 204 12.82 5.48 13.95
CA SER A 204 12.38 4.15 14.33
C SER A 204 11.31 3.69 13.35
N ALA A 205 11.30 2.41 13.02
CA ALA A 205 10.30 1.82 12.15
C ALA A 205 9.82 0.48 12.70
N ARG A 206 8.57 0.15 12.36
CA ARG A 206 7.93 -1.12 12.65
C ARG A 206 7.38 -1.66 11.35
N THR A 207 7.97 -2.78 10.92
CA THR A 207 7.57 -3.48 9.71
C THR A 207 6.83 -4.76 10.09
N LYS A 208 5.75 -5.07 9.38
CA LYS A 208 5.05 -6.34 9.50
C LYS A 208 4.72 -6.96 8.14
N PHE A 209 4.68 -8.29 8.12
CA PHE A 209 4.13 -9.09 7.04
C PHE A 209 2.95 -9.90 7.56
N LEU A 210 1.76 -9.68 6.99
CA LEU A 210 0.52 -10.37 7.37
C LEU A 210 -0.18 -10.91 6.12
N ASP A 211 -1.06 -11.89 6.25
CA ASP A 211 -1.98 -12.32 5.18
C ASP A 211 -3.43 -11.87 5.43
N ASP A 212 -4.35 -12.30 4.55
CA ASP A 212 -5.78 -12.00 4.67
C ASP A 212 -6.43 -12.63 5.92
N ASP A 213 -5.86 -13.73 6.43
CA ASP A 213 -6.26 -14.38 7.68
C ASP A 213 -5.69 -13.68 8.93
N ASN A 214 -4.94 -12.59 8.75
CA ASN A 214 -4.25 -11.80 9.78
C ASN A 214 -3.15 -12.57 10.51
N LYS A 215 -2.64 -13.66 9.93
CA LYS A 215 -1.45 -14.33 10.45
C LYS A 215 -0.23 -13.45 10.21
N CYS A 216 0.50 -13.15 11.27
CA CYS A 216 1.72 -12.36 11.21
C CYS A 216 2.93 -13.29 11.01
N TYR A 217 3.68 -13.08 9.93
CA TYR A 217 4.85 -13.87 9.55
C TYR A 217 6.17 -13.25 9.98
N LEU A 218 6.21 -11.92 10.02
CA LEU A 218 7.32 -11.15 10.55
C LEU A 218 6.76 -9.90 11.19
N GLU A 219 7.24 -9.58 12.38
CA GLU A 219 7.13 -8.26 12.97
C GLU A 219 8.51 -7.86 13.47
N ILE A 220 9.06 -6.79 12.91
CA ILE A 220 10.40 -6.30 13.23
C ILE A 220 10.35 -4.82 13.57
N ASN A 221 10.95 -4.47 14.72
CA ASN A 221 11.13 -3.11 15.17
C ASN A 221 12.61 -2.77 15.02
N TYR A 222 12.92 -1.66 14.37
CA TYR A 222 14.30 -1.27 14.12
C TYR A 222 14.48 0.23 14.09
N THR A 223 15.73 0.66 14.13
CA THR A 223 16.11 2.05 13.93
C THR A 223 16.98 2.18 12.69
N PHE A 224 16.94 3.34 12.05
CA PHE A 224 17.84 3.68 10.96
C PHE A 224 18.15 5.17 10.98
N ASP A 225 19.25 5.56 10.35
CA ASP A 225 19.66 6.96 10.28
C ASP A 225 19.48 7.53 8.87
N ILE A 226 19.12 8.81 8.78
CA ILE A 226 19.27 9.62 7.57
C ILE A 226 20.41 10.61 7.79
N LYS A 227 21.44 10.54 6.93
CA LYS A 227 22.64 11.38 7.00
C LYS A 227 22.85 12.16 5.71
N LYS A 228 23.71 13.18 5.76
CA LYS A 228 24.05 14.01 4.60
C LYS A 228 24.71 13.20 3.48
N GLU A 229 25.56 12.25 3.86
CA GLU A 229 26.26 11.36 2.95
C GLU A 229 26.02 9.91 3.35
N TRP A 230 26.21 9.01 2.40
CA TRP A 230 26.22 7.57 2.66
C TRP A 230 27.35 7.21 3.62
N GLN A 231 27.18 6.11 4.37
CA GLN A 231 28.32 5.50 5.05
C GLN A 231 29.37 5.06 4.01
N ALA A 232 30.64 5.28 4.32
CA ALA A 232 31.73 4.71 3.53
C ALA A 232 31.58 3.19 3.54
N THR A 233 31.72 2.60 2.35
CA THR A 233 31.71 1.14 2.15
C THR A 233 33.07 0.56 2.48
#